data_AF-A0A2T4UBH0-F1
#
_entry.id   AF-A0A2T4UBH0-F1
#
_cell.length_a   1.000
_cell.length_b   1.000
_cell.length_c   1.000
_cell.angle_alpha   90.00
_cell.angle_beta   90.00
_cell.angle_gamma   90.00
#
_symmetry.space_group_name_H-M   'P 1'
#
loop_
_entity.id
_entity.type
_entity.pdbx_description
1 polymer ?
#
loop_
_entity_poly.entity_id
_entity_poly.type
_entity_poly.pdbx_seq_one_letter_code
_entity_poly.pdbx_strand_id
1 'polypeptide(L)'
;MLEAERELVDGKYEGTRLGYALQLKFFLAHGRFPDGREEFDSEIVEFVARQVDATASQLDEYAWSGRSAKRHRSEIRAHLGFRECSASDVERLAGWLAVSVCEAEREPSRVRDELAGRMLAESIEPPSRKQVDRLVRSALHRSENSLCSRITTRIGPDAEDRLDALLGGTDDGDGVFSLIRSAPGNVSLSTLLTEISKLRAVRGGSWRGPRDRVDT
;
A
#
# COMPACT_ATOMS: atom_id res chain seq x y z
N MET A 1 14.48 9.65 30.91
CA MET A 1 15.13 10.31 29.77
C MET A 1 16.62 10.08 29.90
N LEU A 2 17.31 9.69 28.82
CA LEU A 2 18.76 9.45 28.79
C LEU A 2 19.52 10.79 28.85
N GLU A 3 20.78 10.76 29.26
CA GLU A 3 21.64 11.95 29.42
C GLU A 3 21.73 12.80 28.14
N ALA A 4 22.03 12.17 27.00
CA ALA A 4 22.15 12.87 25.71
C ALA A 4 20.82 13.48 25.21
N GLU A 5 19.70 12.86 25.55
CA GLU A 5 18.38 13.41 25.24
C GLU A 5 18.08 14.62 26.13
N ARG A 6 18.54 14.59 27.39
CA ARG A 6 18.34 15.65 28.36
C ARG A 6 19.12 16.91 27.96
N GLU A 7 20.35 16.76 27.47
CA GLU A 7 21.15 17.88 26.94
C GLU A 7 20.45 18.61 25.78
N LEU A 8 19.82 17.86 24.86
CA LEU A 8 19.03 18.44 23.77
C LEU A 8 17.84 19.24 24.28
N VAL A 9 17.12 18.69 25.27
CA VAL A 9 15.91 19.28 25.83
C VAL A 9 16.24 20.53 26.66
N ASP A 10 17.30 20.47 27.47
CA ASP A 10 17.71 21.57 28.35
C ASP A 10 18.18 22.80 27.56
N GLY A 11 18.71 22.59 26.34
CA GLY A 11 19.04 23.67 25.40
C GLY A 11 17.86 24.38 24.75
N LYS A 12 16.61 24.01 25.05
CA LYS A 12 15.40 24.63 24.48
C LYS A 12 14.84 25.73 25.37
N TYR A 13 14.20 26.71 24.71
CA TYR A 13 13.43 27.75 25.39
C TYR A 13 12.32 27.11 26.22
N GLU A 14 12.06 27.67 27.40
CA GLU A 14 11.14 27.10 28.40
C GLU A 14 9.75 26.78 27.80
N GLY A 15 9.15 27.72 27.07
CA GLY A 15 7.83 27.54 26.45
C GLY A 15 7.78 26.53 25.30
N THR A 16 8.92 26.04 24.79
CA THR A 16 8.95 25.02 23.72
C THR A 16 9.63 23.72 24.12
N ARG A 17 10.18 23.66 25.34
CA ARG A 17 10.90 22.51 25.89
C ARG A 17 10.04 21.27 25.98
N LEU A 18 8.82 21.40 26.51
CA LEU A 18 7.86 20.29 26.63
C LEU A 18 7.47 19.74 25.24
N GLY A 19 7.17 20.62 24.29
CA GLY A 19 6.84 20.22 22.91
C GLY A 19 8.01 19.53 22.20
N TYR A 20 9.25 19.94 22.46
CA TYR A 20 10.44 19.25 21.95
C TYR A 20 10.58 17.84 22.55
N ALA A 21 10.50 17.74 23.89
CA ALA A 21 10.65 16.46 24.60
C ALA A 21 9.61 15.43 24.17
N LEU A 22 8.35 15.85 24.01
CA LEU A 22 7.28 14.98 23.51
C LEU A 22 7.53 14.53 22.08
N GLN A 23 7.97 15.41 21.17
CA GLN A 23 8.32 15.00 19.81
C GLN A 23 9.47 14.00 19.78
N LEU A 24 10.51 14.21 20.59
CA LEU A 24 11.64 13.29 20.68
C LEU A 24 11.20 11.92 21.17
N LYS A 25 10.43 11.87 22.27
CA LYS A 25 9.93 10.61 22.83
C LYS A 25 8.95 9.90 21.91
N PHE A 26 8.07 10.64 21.26
CA PHE A 26 7.16 10.08 20.27
C PHE A 26 7.90 9.49 19.08
N PHE A 27 8.93 10.17 18.58
CA PHE A 27 9.74 9.66 17.48
C PHE A 27 10.51 8.39 17.86
N LEU A 28 11.10 8.35 19.05
CA LEU A 28 11.79 7.14 19.53
C LEU A 28 10.86 5.95 19.70
N ALA A 29 9.60 6.17 20.05
CA ALA A 29 8.60 5.11 20.22
C ALA A 29 7.96 4.66 18.89
N HIS A 30 7.72 5.58 17.96
CA HIS A 30 6.90 5.33 16.77
C HIS A 30 7.62 5.51 15.42
N GLY A 31 8.86 6.01 15.41
CA GLY A 31 9.63 6.26 14.20
C GLY A 31 9.10 7.39 13.31
N ARG A 32 8.15 8.19 13.79
CA ARG A 32 7.56 9.35 13.09
C ARG A 32 7.28 10.48 14.07
N PHE A 33 6.97 11.66 13.56
CA PHE A 33 6.50 12.76 14.40
C PHE A 33 4.99 12.69 14.68
N PRO A 34 4.54 13.31 15.80
CA PRO A 34 3.12 13.47 16.07
C PRO A 34 2.50 14.52 15.15
N ASP A 35 1.23 14.31 14.79
CA ASP A 35 0.40 15.23 14.01
C ASP A 35 -0.05 16.44 14.87
N GLY A 36 -0.23 16.23 16.17
CA GLY A 36 -0.68 17.26 17.10
C GLY A 36 -0.75 16.83 18.57
N ARG A 37 -1.37 17.68 19.40
CA ARG A 37 -1.55 17.47 20.85
C ARG A 37 -2.43 16.26 21.16
N GLU A 38 -3.37 15.95 20.28
CA GLU A 38 -4.35 14.88 20.38
C GLU A 38 -3.75 13.46 20.39
N GLU A 39 -2.50 13.30 19.96
CA GLU A 39 -1.79 12.01 20.00
C GLU A 39 -1.19 11.68 21.38
N PHE A 40 -1.41 12.54 22.38
CA PHE A 40 -0.85 12.39 23.71
C PHE A 40 -1.95 12.34 24.77
N ASP A 41 -1.92 11.32 25.63
CA ASP A 41 -2.74 11.30 26.84
C ASP A 41 -2.25 12.37 27.83
N SER A 42 -3.19 12.99 28.57
CA SER A 42 -2.86 14.03 29.56
C SER A 42 -1.86 13.54 30.61
N GLU A 43 -1.99 12.30 31.06
CA GLU A 43 -1.08 11.69 32.03
C GLU A 43 0.36 11.62 31.51
N ILE A 44 0.54 11.31 30.21
CA ILE A 44 1.85 11.28 29.56
C ILE A 44 2.44 12.69 29.49
N VAL A 45 1.62 13.68 29.12
CA VAL A 45 2.06 15.08 29.06
C VAL A 45 2.52 15.56 30.42
N GLU A 46 1.74 15.33 31.48
CA GLU A 46 2.09 15.72 32.86
C GLU A 46 3.35 15.01 33.34
N PHE A 47 3.50 13.72 33.02
CA PHE A 47 4.69 12.96 33.37
C PHE A 47 5.94 13.53 32.72
N VAL A 48 5.90 13.82 31.42
CA VAL A 48 7.04 14.40 30.69
C VAL A 48 7.32 15.84 31.14
N ALA A 49 6.28 16.63 31.41
CA ALA A 49 6.41 18.00 31.92
C ALA A 49 7.24 18.07 33.21
N ARG A 50 6.96 17.17 34.17
CA ARG A 50 7.75 17.06 35.41
C ARG A 50 9.22 16.70 35.17
N GLN A 51 9.54 15.95 34.12
CA GLN A 51 10.92 15.55 33.82
C GLN A 51 11.79 16.67 33.26
N VAL A 52 11.15 17.66 32.64
CA VAL A 52 11.81 18.77 31.92
C VAL A 52 11.62 20.12 32.60
N ASP A 53 11.11 20.10 33.84
CA ASP A 53 10.81 21.28 34.66
C ASP A 53 9.89 22.28 33.92
N ALA A 54 8.78 21.75 33.39
CA ALA A 54 7.75 22.47 32.65
C ALA A 54 6.36 22.22 33.25
N THR A 55 5.39 23.06 32.89
CA THR A 55 3.98 22.86 33.23
C THR A 55 3.23 22.33 32.01
N ALA A 56 2.30 21.37 32.22
CA ALA A 56 1.53 20.77 31.14
C ALA A 56 0.76 21.79 30.27
N SER A 57 0.27 22.89 30.87
CA SER A 57 -0.42 23.98 30.17
C SER A 57 0.46 24.72 29.15
N GLN A 58 1.78 24.71 29.31
CA GLN A 58 2.70 25.31 28.32
C GLN A 58 2.62 24.60 26.96
N LEU A 59 2.12 23.36 26.93
CA LEU A 59 1.93 22.63 25.67
C LEU A 59 0.77 23.21 24.84
N ASP A 60 -0.21 23.86 25.45
CA ASP A 60 -1.37 24.41 24.74
C ASP A 60 -0.98 25.59 23.82
N GLU A 61 0.10 26.29 24.18
CA GLU A 61 0.69 27.36 23.37
C GLU A 61 1.63 26.84 22.27
N TYR A 62 1.92 25.53 22.27
CA TYR A 62 2.89 24.94 21.35
C TYR A 62 2.30 24.72 19.94
N ALA A 63 2.75 25.52 18.98
CA ALA A 63 2.33 25.40 17.59
C ALA A 63 3.00 24.21 16.87
N TRP A 64 2.32 23.06 16.80
CA TRP A 64 2.79 21.81 16.15
C TRP A 64 3.13 21.93 14.66
N SER A 65 2.44 22.81 13.95
CA SER A 65 2.71 23.17 12.54
C SER A 65 3.58 24.42 12.40
N GLY A 66 3.99 25.04 13.51
CA GLY A 66 4.75 26.28 13.55
C GLY A 66 6.23 26.13 13.20
N ARG A 67 6.91 27.27 13.08
CA ARG A 67 8.35 27.35 12.76
C ARG A 67 9.22 26.61 13.78
N SER A 68 8.93 26.76 15.07
CA SER A 68 9.66 26.07 16.15
C SER A 68 9.53 24.55 16.05
N ALA A 69 8.32 24.04 15.83
CA ALA A 69 8.11 22.60 15.64
C ALA A 69 8.83 22.07 14.40
N LYS A 70 8.81 22.79 13.27
CA LYS A 70 9.59 22.40 12.08
C LYS A 70 11.09 22.33 12.36
N ARG A 71 11.63 23.31 13.09
CA ARG A 71 13.04 23.31 13.53
C ARG A 71 13.33 22.12 14.45
N HIS A 72 12.46 21.87 15.43
CA HIS A 72 12.60 20.74 16.36
C HIS A 72 12.63 19.39 15.64
N ARG A 73 11.74 19.16 14.66
CA ARG A 73 11.76 17.95 13.83
C ARG A 73 13.08 17.77 13.11
N SER A 74 13.63 18.85 12.55
CA SER A 74 14.93 18.83 11.88
C SER A 74 16.08 18.50 12.84
N GLU A 75 16.07 19.07 14.04
CA GLU A 75 17.10 18.81 15.06
C GLU A 75 17.02 17.37 15.58
N ILE A 76 15.81 16.87 15.83
CA ILE A 76 15.58 15.47 16.26
C ILE A 76 16.05 14.50 15.19
N ARG A 77 15.70 14.74 13.91
CA ARG A 77 16.19 13.94 12.78
C ARG A 77 17.70 13.90 12.72
N ALA A 78 18.35 15.06 12.77
CA ALA A 78 19.81 15.15 12.74
C ALA A 78 20.45 14.39 13.90
N HIS A 79 19.89 14.48 15.10
CA HIS A 79 20.39 13.77 16.26
C HIS A 79 20.23 12.24 16.15
N LEU A 80 19.09 11.78 15.63
CA LEU A 80 18.79 10.35 15.50
C LEU A 80 19.35 9.72 14.21
N GLY A 81 19.99 10.52 13.34
CA GLY A 81 20.51 10.06 12.05
C GLY A 81 19.44 9.83 10.98
N PHE A 82 18.23 10.37 11.17
CA PHE A 82 17.14 10.25 10.22
C PHE A 82 17.11 11.38 9.19
N ARG A 83 16.49 11.11 8.04
CA ARG A 83 16.24 12.08 6.98
C ARG A 83 14.79 12.00 6.50
N GLU A 84 14.29 13.10 5.95
CA GLU A 84 12.96 13.13 5.34
C GLU A 84 12.90 12.20 4.11
N CYS A 85 11.73 11.60 3.89
CA CYS A 85 11.46 10.80 2.69
C CYS A 85 11.37 11.73 1.46
N SER A 86 12.30 11.57 0.53
CA SER A 86 12.31 12.34 -0.72
C SER A 86 11.41 11.70 -1.79
N ALA A 87 11.09 12.45 -2.84
CA ALA A 87 10.39 11.87 -4.00
C ALA A 87 11.18 10.73 -4.66
N SER A 88 12.53 10.80 -4.62
CA SER A 88 13.39 9.72 -5.12
C SER A 88 13.30 8.47 -4.25
N ASP A 89 13.19 8.62 -2.93
CA ASP A 89 12.96 7.49 -2.03
C ASP A 89 11.61 6.84 -2.29
N VAL A 90 10.57 7.64 -2.49
CA VAL A 90 9.24 7.12 -2.81
C VAL A 90 9.31 6.22 -4.05
N GLU A 91 9.90 6.70 -5.16
CA GLU A 91 9.98 5.88 -6.37
C GLU A 91 10.83 4.61 -6.15
N ARG A 92 12.00 4.75 -5.52
CA ARG A 92 12.90 3.64 -5.24
C ARG A 92 12.28 2.58 -4.33
N LEU A 93 11.67 2.99 -3.22
CA LEU A 93 11.00 2.08 -2.27
C LEU A 93 9.83 1.37 -2.93
N ALA A 94 9.10 2.09 -3.78
CA ALA A 94 7.93 1.55 -4.42
C ALA A 94 8.32 0.54 -5.52
N GLY A 95 9.42 0.76 -6.26
CA GLY A 95 10.02 -0.23 -7.16
C GLY A 95 10.57 -1.44 -6.42
N TRP A 96 11.29 -1.22 -5.31
CA TRP A 96 11.77 -2.30 -4.44
C TRP A 96 10.63 -3.18 -3.92
N LEU A 97 9.56 -2.58 -3.39
CA LEU A 97 8.39 -3.32 -2.93
C LEU A 97 7.77 -4.17 -4.03
N ALA A 98 7.59 -3.61 -5.23
CA ALA A 98 6.93 -4.30 -6.33
C ALA A 98 7.64 -5.60 -6.72
N VAL A 99 8.98 -5.59 -6.71
CA VAL A 99 9.83 -6.71 -7.14
C VAL A 99 10.17 -7.65 -5.98
N SER A 100 10.49 -7.11 -4.80
CA SER A 100 11.11 -7.89 -3.72
C SER A 100 10.10 -8.39 -2.70
N VAL A 101 8.91 -7.79 -2.63
CA VAL A 101 7.90 -8.09 -1.60
C VAL A 101 6.58 -8.51 -2.25
N CYS A 102 6.04 -7.65 -3.12
CA CYS A 102 4.69 -7.81 -3.68
C CYS A 102 4.52 -9.00 -4.63
N GLU A 103 5.62 -9.61 -5.11
CA GLU A 103 5.54 -10.86 -5.87
C GLU A 103 5.17 -12.06 -4.97
N ALA A 104 5.62 -12.05 -3.71
CA ALA A 104 5.41 -13.13 -2.75
C ALA A 104 4.26 -12.84 -1.77
N GLU A 105 4.08 -11.58 -1.40
CA GLU A 105 3.07 -11.14 -0.42
C GLU A 105 2.08 -10.17 -1.06
N ARG A 106 0.79 -10.48 -0.97
CA ARG A 106 -0.29 -9.68 -1.55
C ARG A 106 -1.14 -8.97 -0.51
N GLU A 107 -0.99 -9.34 0.76
CA GLU A 107 -1.73 -8.76 1.88
C GLU A 107 -1.19 -7.35 2.22
N PRO A 108 -1.98 -6.28 2.04
CA PRO A 108 -1.49 -4.91 2.18
C PRO A 108 -0.94 -4.57 3.57
N SER A 109 -1.45 -5.21 4.64
CA SER A 109 -0.93 -5.02 6.00
C SER A 109 0.53 -5.47 6.11
N ARG A 110 0.85 -6.68 5.65
CA ARG A 110 2.21 -7.23 5.66
C ARG A 110 3.18 -6.43 4.77
N VAL A 111 2.71 -5.97 3.61
CA VAL A 111 3.52 -5.12 2.73
C VAL A 111 3.86 -3.77 3.39
N ARG A 112 2.96 -3.21 4.22
CA ARG A 112 3.26 -2.00 5.00
C ARG A 112 4.33 -2.25 6.05
N ASP A 113 4.31 -3.41 6.70
CA ASP A 113 5.29 -3.75 7.73
C ASP A 113 6.70 -3.87 7.13
N GLU A 114 6.82 -4.51 5.97
CA GLU A 114 8.07 -4.59 5.21
C GLU A 114 8.59 -3.21 4.78
N LEU A 115 7.68 -2.34 4.31
CA LEU A 115 8.02 -0.96 3.97
C LEU A 115 8.52 -0.18 5.19
N ALA A 116 7.86 -0.32 6.33
CA ALA A 116 8.25 0.34 7.59
C ALA A 116 9.63 -0.16 8.06
N GLY A 117 9.87 -1.47 8.01
CA GLY A 117 11.17 -2.06 8.32
C GLY A 117 12.27 -1.54 7.41
N ARG A 118 11.99 -1.40 6.11
CA ARG A 118 12.94 -0.86 5.13
C ARG A 118 13.26 0.61 5.37
N MET A 119 12.25 1.43 5.63
CA MET A 119 12.44 2.86 5.94
C MET A 119 13.28 3.04 7.21
N LEU A 120 13.00 2.23 8.25
CA LEU A 120 13.77 2.25 9.48
C LEU A 120 15.24 1.86 9.24
N ALA A 121 15.49 0.79 8.48
CA ALA A 121 16.84 0.33 8.15
C ALA A 121 17.65 1.35 7.35
N GLU A 122 16.99 2.22 6.57
CA GLU A 122 17.63 3.28 5.79
C GLU A 122 17.56 4.66 6.48
N SER A 123 17.11 4.70 7.74
CA SER A 123 16.92 5.90 8.55
C SER A 123 16.07 6.98 7.83
N ILE A 124 15.02 6.55 7.16
CA ILE A 124 14.06 7.41 6.46
C ILE A 124 12.85 7.62 7.38
N GLU A 125 12.51 8.88 7.64
CA GLU A 125 11.24 9.23 8.28
C GLU A 125 10.07 8.78 7.39
N PRO A 126 9.13 7.96 7.88
CA PRO A 126 7.96 7.57 7.13
C PRO A 126 7.17 8.78 6.64
N PRO A 127 6.74 8.82 5.37
CA PRO A 127 5.84 9.86 4.90
C PRO A 127 4.47 9.70 5.57
N SER A 128 3.54 10.61 5.27
CA SER A 128 2.18 10.53 5.84
C SER A 128 1.55 9.15 5.58
N ARG A 129 0.65 8.71 6.49
CA ARG A 129 -0.06 7.42 6.35
C ARG A 129 -0.74 7.29 4.97
N LYS A 130 -1.33 8.37 4.46
CA LYS A 130 -1.94 8.43 3.12
C LYS A 130 -0.93 8.17 1.99
N GLN A 131 0.30 8.67 2.12
CA GLN A 131 1.38 8.42 1.16
C GLN A 131 1.87 6.97 1.26
N VAL A 132 2.03 6.43 2.48
CA VAL A 132 2.37 5.02 2.71
C VAL A 132 1.34 4.10 2.05
N ASP A 133 0.04 4.31 2.31
CA ASP A 133 -1.03 3.51 1.71
C ASP A 133 -1.04 3.59 0.18
N ARG A 134 -0.72 4.75 -0.39
CA ARG A 134 -0.61 4.94 -1.84
C ARG A 134 0.58 4.17 -2.40
N LEU A 135 1.71 4.21 -1.71
CA LEU A 135 2.95 3.54 -2.09
C LEU A 135 2.75 2.01 -2.11
N VAL A 136 2.13 1.45 -1.07
CA VAL A 136 1.79 0.02 -0.98
C VAL A 136 0.84 -0.39 -2.11
N ARG A 137 -0.25 0.35 -2.34
CA ARG A 137 -1.18 0.06 -3.45
C ARG A 137 -0.50 0.13 -4.82
N SER A 138 0.33 1.13 -5.03
CA SER A 138 1.08 1.30 -6.29
C SER A 138 2.08 0.16 -6.51
N ALA A 139 2.75 -0.32 -5.46
CA ALA A 139 3.67 -1.45 -5.56
C ALA A 139 2.94 -2.76 -5.88
N LEU A 140 1.83 -3.05 -5.19
CA LEU A 140 0.99 -4.23 -5.45
C LEU A 140 0.46 -4.26 -6.89
N HIS A 141 -0.04 -3.12 -7.37
CA HIS A 141 -0.54 -2.98 -8.73
C HIS A 141 0.57 -3.12 -9.78
N ARG A 142 1.76 -2.53 -9.55
CA ARG A 142 2.90 -2.71 -10.46
C ARG A 142 3.38 -4.16 -10.53
N SER A 143 3.44 -4.84 -9.38
CA SER A 143 3.77 -6.26 -9.32
C SER A 143 2.76 -7.11 -10.10
N GLU A 144 1.46 -6.82 -9.94
CA GLU A 144 0.39 -7.49 -10.69
C GLU A 144 0.51 -7.27 -12.20
N ASN A 145 0.69 -6.03 -12.65
CA ASN A 145 0.85 -5.73 -14.07
C ASN A 145 2.11 -6.39 -14.65
N SER A 146 3.20 -6.45 -13.88
CA SER A 146 4.43 -7.14 -14.30
C SER A 146 4.21 -8.64 -14.44
N LEU A 147 3.51 -9.27 -13.49
CA LEU A 147 3.13 -10.68 -13.57
C LEU A 147 2.24 -10.95 -14.80
N CYS A 148 1.19 -10.16 -15.00
CA CYS A 148 0.33 -10.26 -16.17
C CYS A 148 1.12 -10.12 -17.47
N SER A 149 1.99 -9.10 -17.57
CA SER A 149 2.83 -8.88 -18.76
C SER A 149 3.78 -10.06 -19.04
N ARG A 150 4.34 -10.67 -17.98
CA ARG A 150 5.18 -11.88 -18.11
C ARG A 150 4.38 -13.08 -18.59
N ILE A 151 3.12 -13.22 -18.17
CA ILE A 151 2.22 -14.30 -18.61
C ILE A 151 1.85 -14.09 -20.07
N THR A 152 1.39 -12.90 -20.45
CA THR A 152 0.98 -12.57 -21.83
C THR A 152 2.13 -12.75 -22.82
N THR A 153 3.33 -12.26 -22.46
CA THR A 153 4.54 -12.46 -23.29
C THR A 153 4.88 -13.94 -23.52
N ARG A 154 4.56 -14.83 -22.57
CA ARG A 154 4.87 -16.26 -22.68
C ARG A 154 3.84 -17.07 -23.46
N ILE A 155 2.56 -16.67 -23.43
CA ILE A 155 1.49 -17.37 -24.15
C ILE A 155 1.50 -17.05 -25.64
N GLY A 156 2.03 -15.88 -26.03
CA GLY A 156 2.19 -15.47 -27.43
C GLY A 156 0.89 -15.00 -28.10
N PRO A 157 0.99 -14.35 -29.28
CA PRO A 157 -0.13 -13.69 -29.93
C PRO A 157 -1.26 -14.65 -30.33
N ASP A 158 -0.92 -15.88 -30.75
CA ASP A 158 -1.91 -16.90 -31.10
C ASP A 158 -2.84 -17.28 -29.94
N ALA A 159 -2.33 -17.22 -28.70
CA ALA A 159 -3.12 -17.49 -27.51
C ALA A 159 -3.96 -16.27 -27.11
N GLU A 160 -3.44 -15.05 -27.30
CA GLU A 160 -4.19 -13.80 -27.09
C GLU A 160 -5.41 -13.73 -28.03
N ASP A 161 -5.23 -13.97 -29.33
CA ASP A 161 -6.33 -14.00 -30.30
C ASP A 161 -7.42 -15.03 -29.94
N ARG A 162 -7.01 -16.19 -29.41
CA ARG A 162 -7.94 -17.23 -28.95
C ARG A 162 -8.69 -16.81 -27.69
N LEU A 163 -8.02 -16.15 -26.75
CA LEU A 163 -8.66 -15.63 -25.54
C LEU A 163 -9.65 -14.51 -25.88
N ASP A 164 -9.25 -13.58 -26.75
CA ASP A 164 -10.14 -12.51 -27.23
C ASP A 164 -11.34 -13.07 -27.99
N ALA A 165 -11.15 -14.09 -28.83
CA ALA A 165 -12.26 -14.79 -29.50
C ALA A 165 -13.21 -15.50 -28.51
N LEU A 166 -12.71 -15.97 -27.37
CA LEU A 166 -13.52 -16.57 -26.30
C LEU A 166 -14.28 -15.51 -25.49
N LEU A 167 -13.71 -14.31 -25.36
CA LEU A 167 -14.28 -13.17 -24.62
C LEU A 167 -15.20 -12.29 -25.48
N GLY A 168 -15.03 -12.29 -26.82
CA GLY A 168 -15.65 -11.38 -27.79
C GLY A 168 -17.15 -11.56 -28.08
N GLY A 169 -17.96 -11.84 -27.07
CA GLY A 169 -19.40 -11.55 -27.09
C GLY A 169 -19.65 -10.25 -26.33
N THR A 170 -20.45 -9.35 -26.90
CA THR A 170 -20.84 -8.00 -26.43
C THR A 170 -20.91 -7.77 -24.91
N ASP A 171 -20.79 -6.50 -24.49
CA ASP A 171 -20.85 -5.92 -23.12
C ASP A 171 -21.92 -6.49 -22.15
N ASP A 172 -22.83 -7.33 -22.62
CA ASP A 172 -23.89 -8.01 -21.86
C ASP A 172 -23.47 -9.37 -21.25
N GLY A 173 -22.21 -9.82 -21.40
CA GLY A 173 -21.71 -11.02 -20.71
C GLY A 173 -22.03 -12.37 -21.38
N ASP A 174 -22.53 -12.35 -22.61
CA ASP A 174 -22.89 -13.53 -23.41
C ASP A 174 -21.75 -14.01 -24.34
N GLY A 175 -20.52 -14.01 -23.84
CA GLY A 175 -19.36 -14.55 -24.56
C GLY A 175 -19.29 -16.08 -24.57
N VAL A 176 -18.56 -16.66 -25.53
CA VAL A 176 -18.33 -18.13 -25.64
C VAL A 176 -17.78 -18.71 -24.33
N PHE A 177 -16.97 -17.93 -23.59
CA PHE A 177 -16.48 -18.31 -22.26
C PHE A 177 -17.59 -18.49 -21.21
N SER A 178 -18.59 -17.60 -21.18
CA SER A 178 -19.74 -17.70 -20.26
C SER A 178 -20.51 -18.99 -20.52
N LEU A 179 -20.69 -19.32 -21.80
CA LEU A 179 -21.31 -20.57 -22.22
C LEU A 179 -20.47 -21.79 -21.80
N ILE A 180 -19.15 -21.78 -21.99
CA ILE A 180 -18.25 -22.86 -21.54
C ILE A 180 -18.34 -23.06 -20.02
N ARG A 181 -18.46 -21.99 -19.25
CA ARG A 181 -18.56 -22.03 -17.78
C ARG A 181 -19.91 -22.55 -17.28
N SER A 182 -20.97 -22.40 -18.06
CA SER A 182 -22.32 -22.83 -17.67
C SER A 182 -22.41 -24.35 -17.48
N ALA A 183 -23.11 -24.79 -16.44
CA ALA A 183 -23.34 -26.21 -16.18
C ALA A 183 -24.19 -26.86 -17.31
N PRO A 184 -23.97 -28.15 -17.60
CA PRO A 184 -24.80 -28.86 -18.57
C PRO A 184 -26.25 -28.95 -18.07
N GLY A 185 -27.20 -28.78 -19.00
CA GLY A 185 -28.63 -28.98 -18.73
C GLY A 185 -29.03 -30.46 -18.68
N ASN A 186 -30.34 -30.73 -18.61
CA ASN A 186 -30.87 -32.10 -18.65
C ASN A 186 -30.42 -32.85 -19.91
N VAL A 187 -30.23 -34.17 -19.80
CA VAL A 187 -29.76 -35.01 -20.89
C VAL A 187 -30.75 -34.98 -22.04
N SER A 188 -30.33 -34.38 -23.15
CA SER A 188 -31.08 -34.28 -24.39
C SER A 188 -30.09 -34.16 -25.56
N LEU A 189 -30.55 -34.42 -26.78
CA LEU A 189 -29.72 -34.27 -27.97
C LEU A 189 -29.21 -32.83 -28.14
N SER A 190 -30.03 -31.83 -27.82
CA SER A 190 -29.63 -30.42 -27.85
C SER A 190 -28.56 -30.11 -26.81
N THR A 191 -28.70 -30.60 -25.58
CA THR A 191 -27.67 -30.46 -24.54
C THR A 191 -26.36 -31.11 -24.97
N LEU A 192 -26.39 -32.34 -25.50
CA LEU A 192 -25.18 -33.03 -25.97
C LEU A 192 -24.47 -32.26 -27.08
N LEU A 193 -25.21 -31.72 -28.05
CA LEU A 193 -24.64 -30.90 -29.14
C LEU A 193 -24.02 -29.61 -28.61
N THR A 194 -24.65 -28.95 -27.65
CA THR A 194 -24.11 -27.76 -26.99
C THR A 194 -22.81 -28.06 -26.24
N GLU A 195 -22.76 -29.14 -25.46
CA GLU A 195 -21.55 -29.56 -24.74
C GLU A 195 -20.41 -29.98 -25.69
N ILE A 196 -20.72 -30.63 -26.81
CA ILE A 196 -19.74 -30.93 -27.87
C ILE A 196 -19.17 -29.65 -28.48
N SER A 197 -20.02 -28.65 -28.75
CA SER A 197 -19.56 -27.36 -29.25
C SER A 197 -18.68 -26.63 -28.22
N LYS A 198 -19.00 -26.70 -26.91
CA LYS A 198 -18.17 -26.13 -25.84
C LYS A 198 -16.78 -26.78 -25.83
N LEU A 199 -16.72 -28.11 -25.89
CA LEU A 199 -15.46 -28.86 -25.94
C LEU A 199 -14.62 -28.54 -27.20
N ARG A 200 -15.27 -28.31 -28.35
CA ARG A 200 -14.57 -27.91 -29.58
C ARG A 200 -13.96 -26.51 -29.46
N ALA A 201 -14.67 -25.56 -28.86
CA ALA A 201 -14.15 -24.23 -28.60
C ALA A 201 -12.93 -24.25 -27.68
N VAL A 202 -12.96 -25.03 -26.58
CA VAL A 202 -11.81 -25.18 -25.65
C VAL A 202 -10.57 -25.78 -26.35
N ARG A 203 -10.77 -26.69 -27.31
CA ARG A 203 -9.68 -27.33 -28.07
C ARG A 203 -9.12 -26.47 -29.23
N GLY A 204 -9.58 -25.23 -29.39
CA GLY A 204 -9.13 -24.33 -30.46
C GLY A 204 -9.82 -24.54 -31.80
N GLY A 205 -10.95 -25.27 -31.85
CA GLY A 205 -11.80 -25.37 -33.03
C GLY A 205 -12.79 -24.20 -33.12
N SER A 206 -13.18 -23.79 -34.34
CA SER A 206 -14.17 -22.74 -34.56
C SER A 206 -15.49 -23.07 -33.84
N TRP A 207 -15.99 -22.17 -32.99
CA TRP A 207 -17.34 -22.28 -32.42
C TRP A 207 -18.38 -22.27 -33.55
N ARG A 208 -19.18 -23.33 -33.64
CA ARG A 208 -20.40 -23.35 -34.45
C ARG A 208 -21.52 -23.50 -33.43
N GLY A 209 -22.21 -22.39 -33.15
CA GLY A 209 -23.34 -22.36 -32.23
C GLY A 209 -24.38 -23.44 -32.58
N PRO A 210 -25.29 -23.77 -31.65
CA PRO A 210 -26.39 -24.65 -31.96
C PRO A 210 -27.09 -24.10 -33.21
N ARG A 211 -27.14 -24.90 -34.28
CA ARG A 211 -27.91 -24.53 -35.47
C ARG A 211 -29.34 -24.37 -34.99
N ASP A 212 -29.87 -23.16 -35.06
CA ASP A 212 -31.31 -22.95 -34.98
C ASP A 212 -31.93 -23.91 -36.00
N ARG A 213 -32.80 -24.79 -35.51
CA ARG A 213 -33.66 -25.54 -36.39
C ARG A 213 -34.51 -24.52 -37.11
N VAL A 214 -34.16 -24.29 -38.37
CA VAL A 214 -35.15 -23.89 -39.37
C VAL A 214 -36.10 -25.08 -39.48
N ASP A 215 -37.21 -25.02 -38.75
CA ASP A 215 -38.40 -25.79 -39.08
C ASP A 215 -39.47 -24.77 -39.49
N THR A 216 -39.86 -24.94 -40.76
CA THR A 216 -41.05 -24.46 -41.48
C THR A 216 -42.21 -23.91 -40.68
#